data_AF-A0A0R1ZL72-F1
#
_entry.id   AF-A0A0R1ZL72-F1
#
_cell.length_a   1.000
_cell.length_b   1.000
_cell.length_c   1.000
_cell.angle_alpha   90.00
_cell.angle_beta   90.00
_cell.angle_gamma   90.00
#
_symmetry.space_group_name_H-M   'P 1'
#
loop_
_entity.id
_entity.type
_entity.pdbx_description
1 polymer ?
#
loop_
_entity_poly.entity_id
_entity_poly.type
_entity_poly.pdbx_seq_one_letter_code
_entity_poly.pdbx_strand_id
1 'polypeptide(L)' 'MKVQAISNQLQRLVDQKIVKAKRNGNFIEYQIIDECTAILLERAWCLAEDAGKINAGGGK' A
#
# COMPACT_ATOMS: atom_id res chain seq x y z
N MET A 1 -13.00 7.04 3.97
CA MET A 1 -11.86 7.89 3.54
C MET A 1 -12.25 8.68 2.29
N LYS A 2 -11.79 9.93 2.12
CA LYS A 2 -12.08 10.74 0.92
C LYS A 2 -11.04 10.47 -0.17
N VAL A 3 -11.48 10.26 -1.41
CA VAL A 3 -10.60 9.95 -2.56
C VAL A 3 -9.47 10.96 -2.72
N GLN A 4 -9.77 12.25 -2.56
CA GLN A 4 -8.78 13.34 -2.62
C GLN A 4 -7.66 13.17 -1.58
N ALA A 5 -8.01 12.80 -0.34
CA ALA A 5 -7.02 12.57 0.71
C ALA A 5 -6.12 11.37 0.40
N ILE A 6 -6.70 10.29 -0.14
CA ILE A 6 -5.94 9.10 -0.57
C ILE A 6 -5.02 9.44 -1.74
N SER A 7 -5.50 10.20 -2.73
CA SER A 7 -4.68 10.63 -3.87
C SER A 7 -3.48 11.45 -3.43
N ASN A 8 -3.65 12.36 -2.47
CA ASN A 8 -2.55 13.13 -1.91
C ASN A 8 -1.53 12.24 -1.17
N GLN A 9 -1.99 11.21 -0.45
CA GLN A 9 -1.09 10.25 0.20
C GLN A 9 -0.29 9.44 -0.83
N LEU A 10 -0.96 8.95 -1.88
CA LEU A 10 -0.31 8.18 -2.94
C LEU A 10 0.71 9.02 -3.72
N GLN A 11 0.41 10.30 -3.97
CA GLN A 11 1.39 11.23 -4.57
C GLN A 11 2.65 11.35 -3.72
N ARG A 12 2.52 11.51 -2.40
CA ARG A 12 3.69 11.54 -1.49
C ARG A 12 4.49 10.24 -1.50
N LEU A 13 3.82 9.09 -1.63
CA LEU A 13 4.51 7.79 -1.74
C LEU A 13 5.22 7.62 -3.10
N VAL A 14 4.71 8.26 -4.17
CA VAL A 14 5.44 8.38 -5.44
C VAL A 14 6.69 9.23 -5.27
N ASP A 15 6.58 10.38 -4.61
CA ASP A 15 7.72 11.28 -4.36
C ASP A 15 8.83 10.58 -3.55
N GLN A 16 8.45 9.67 -2.65
CA GLN A 16 9.36 8.85 -1.85
C GLN A 16 9.88 7.60 -2.58
N LYS A 17 9.48 7.36 -3.83
CA LYS A 17 9.83 6.18 -4.64
C LYS A 17 9.39 4.84 -4.03
N ILE A 18 8.36 4.86 -3.18
CA ILE A 18 7.78 3.65 -2.59
C ILE A 18 6.79 2.99 -3.56
N VAL A 19 5.99 3.80 -4.24
CA VAL A 19 5.07 3.36 -5.29
C VAL A 19 5.36 4.06 -6.61
N LYS A 20 5.06 3.41 -7.73
CA LYS A 20 4.95 4.06 -9.04
C LYS A 20 3.49 4.36 -9.36
N ALA A 21 3.26 5.42 -10.11
CA ALA A 21 1.98 5.74 -10.71
C ALA A 21 2.02 5.48 -12.22
N LYS A 22 1.01 4.80 -12.75
CA LYS A 22 0.80 4.59 -14.18
C LYS A 22 -0.56 5.16 -14.56
N ARG A 23 -0.58 6.15 -15.45
CA ARG A 23 -1.82 6.76 -15.93
C ARG A 23 -2.38 5.96 -17.10
N ASN A 24 -3.64 5.57 -17.01
CA ASN A 24 -4.42 4.89 -18.04
C ASN A 24 -5.72 5.68 -18.30
N GLY A 25 -5.62 6.68 -19.18
CA GLY A 25 -6.70 7.65 -19.40
C GLY A 25 -7.02 8.47 -18.15
N ASN A 26 -8.24 8.32 -17.63
CA ASN A 26 -8.70 8.97 -16.40
C ASN A 26 -8.40 8.16 -15.13
N PHE A 27 -7.82 6.98 -15.26
CA PHE A 27 -7.42 6.15 -14.14
C PHE A 27 -5.93 6.30 -13.87
N ILE A 28 -5.55 6.22 -12.60
CA ILE A 28 -4.16 6.12 -12.19
C ILE A 28 -4.02 4.83 -11.37
N GLU A 29 -3.22 3.91 -11.89
CA GLU A 29 -2.87 2.65 -11.25
C GLU A 29 -1.59 2.87 -10.43
N TYR A 30 -1.61 2.47 -9.16
CA TYR A 30 -0.46 2.57 -8.27
C TYR A 30 0.08 1.19 -7.94
N GLN A 31 1.40 1.02 -7.96
CA GLN A 31 2.06 -0.25 -7.64
C GLN A 31 3.26 0.01 -6.73
N ILE A 32 3.42 -0.79 -5.67
CA ILE A 32 4.62 -0.76 -4.81
C ILE A 32 5.84 -1.19 -5.65
N ILE A 33 6.91 -0.40 -5.60
CA ILE A 33 8.17 -0.67 -6.31
C ILE A 33 9.37 -0.77 -5.38
N ASP A 34 9.24 -0.29 -4.14
CA ASP A 34 10.29 -0.42 -3.14
C ASP A 34 10.21 -1.79 -2.45
N GLU A 35 11.17 -2.65 -2.76
CA GLU A 35 11.26 -4.01 -2.23
C GLU A 35 11.43 -4.01 -0.70
N CYS A 36 12.18 -3.05 -0.15
CA CYS A 36 12.37 -2.92 1.30
C CYS A 36 11.03 -2.70 2.03
N THR A 37 10.21 -1.76 1.54
CA THR A 37 8.88 -1.51 2.10
C THR A 37 7.96 -2.72 1.93
N ALA A 38 8.01 -3.42 0.81
CA ALA A 38 7.19 -4.62 0.59
C ALA A 38 7.49 -5.72 1.61
N ILE A 39 8.78 -6.07 1.79
CA ILE A 39 9.22 -7.08 2.77
C ILE A 39 8.88 -6.65 4.19
N LEU A 40 9.05 -5.37 4.51
CA LEU A 40 8.71 -4.85 5.83
C LEU A 40 7.20 -4.97 6.11
N LEU A 41 6.37 -4.63 5.12
CA LEU A 41 4.92 -4.71 5.24
C LEU A 41 4.45 -6.15 5.44
N GLU A 42 5.00 -7.10 4.67
CA GLU A 42 4.70 -8.53 4.80
C GLU A 42 5.03 -9.05 6.21
N ARG A 43 6.23 -8.75 6.71
CA ARG A 43 6.65 -9.18 8.06
C ARG A 43 5.81 -8.53 9.15
N ALA A 44 5.53 -7.23 9.02
CA ALA A 44 4.68 -6.51 9.96
C ALA A 44 3.25 -7.08 9.97
N TRP A 45 2.76 -7.52 8.80
CA TRP A 45 1.47 -8.17 8.67
C TRP A 45 1.43 -9.49 9.44
N CYS A 46 2.37 -10.41 9.20
CA CYS A 46 2.46 -11.67 9.93
C CYS A 46 2.55 -11.45 11.45
N LEU A 47 3.41 -10.52 11.90
CA LEU A 47 3.53 -10.21 13.32
C LEU A 47 2.25 -9.63 13.93
N ALA A 48 1.51 -8.82 13.16
CA ALA A 48 0.24 -8.26 13.60
C ALA A 48 -0.85 -9.34 13.67
N GLU A 49 -0.84 -10.33 12.77
CA GLU A 49 -1.72 -11.50 12.83
C GLU A 49 -1.40 -12.36 14.05
N ASP A 50 -0.14 -12.70 14.27
CA ASP A 50 0.32 -13.48 15.44
C ASP A 50 -0.05 -12.79 16.75
N ALA A 51 0.02 -11.46 16.79
CA ALA A 51 -0.35 -10.65 17.94
C ALA A 51 -1.86 -10.43 18.09
N GLY A 52 -2.69 -10.99 17.20
CA GLY A 52 -4.16 -10.79 17.19
C GLY A 52 -4.58 -9.34 16.93
N LYS A 53 -3.70 -8.51 16.38
CA LYS A 53 -3.97 -7.09 16.07
C LYS A 53 -4.73 -6.90 14.78
N ILE A 54 -4.59 -7.83 13.85
CA ILE A 54 -5.37 -7.90 12.62
C ILE A 54 -5.88 -9.33 12.46
N ASN A 55 -7.14 -9.48 12.03
CA ASN A 55 -7.72 -10.79 11.81
C ASN A 55 -7.26 -11.30 10.43
N ALA A 56 -6.51 -12.42 10.43
CA ALA A 56 -6.23 -13.19 9.23
C ALA A 56 -7.55 -13.81 8.70
N GLY A 57 -8.31 -13.06 7.90
CA GLY A 57 -9.68 -13.45 7.58
C GLY A 57 -10.33 -12.66 6.45
N GLY A 58 -9.68 -12.63 5.29
CA GLY A 58 -10.23 -12.13 4.03
C GLY A 58 -10.18 -13.13 2.87
N GLY A 59 -9.98 -14.43 3.16
CA GLY A 59 -10.05 -15.52 2.18
C GLY A 59 -11.15 -16.50 2.54
N LYS A 60 -12.33 -16.31 1.96
CA LYS A 60 -13.30 -17.37 1.69
C LYS A 60 -13.32 -17.58 0.18
#